data_AF-A0A356CHP2-F1
#
_entry.id   AF-A0A356CHP2-F1
#
_cell.length_a   1.000
_cell.length_b   1.000
_cell.length_c   1.000
_cell.angle_alpha   90.00
_cell.angle_beta   90.00
_cell.angle_gamma   90.00
#
_symmetry.space_group_name_H-M   'P 1'
#
loop_
_entity.id
_entity.type
_entity.pdbx_description
1 polymer ?
#
loop_
_entity_poly.entity_id
_entity_poly.type
_entity_poly.pdbx_seq_one_letter_code
_entity_poly.pdbx_strand_id
1 'polypeptide(L)' 'LAMLGDLNIAEPAARAGFAGPNIIEQTIRQKLPKGFQRSEFLLEKGHIDMIISRRELRERIASLLSKFTHRPEPVDV' A
#
# COMPACT_ATOMS: atom_id res chain seq x y z
N LEU A 1 12.02 2.33 7.67
CA LEU A 1 10.60 2.75 7.69
C LEU A 1 10.02 2.43 6.32
N ALA A 2 8.82 1.86 6.24
CA ALA A 2 8.21 1.41 4.98
C ALA A 2 7.11 2.36 4.45
N MET A 3 6.91 3.52 5.10
CA MET A 3 5.83 4.48 4.78
C MET A 3 6.37 5.90 4.54
N LEU A 4 7.61 6.01 4.04
CA LEU A 4 8.26 7.28 3.71
C LEU A 4 8.52 7.42 2.21
N GLY A 5 7.82 6.64 1.37
CA GLY A 5 7.92 6.80 -0.07
C GLY A 5 7.22 8.08 -0.51
N ASP A 6 7.68 8.67 -1.61
CA ASP A 6 6.93 9.72 -2.32
C ASP A 6 5.54 9.20 -2.76
N LEU A 7 5.47 7.89 -3.05
CA LEU A 7 4.24 7.12 -3.17
C LEU A 7 4.36 5.83 -2.34
N ASN A 8 3.36 5.56 -1.51
CA ASN A 8 3.20 4.31 -0.79
C ASN A 8 2.15 3.45 -1.51
N ILE A 9 2.59 2.31 -2.04
CA ILE A 9 1.77 1.39 -2.84
C ILE A 9 1.66 0.05 -2.11
N ALA A 10 0.47 -0.54 -2.07
CA ALA A 10 0.25 -1.88 -1.53
C ALA A 10 -0.38 -2.82 -2.58
N GLU A 11 -0.25 -4.12 -2.35
CA GLU A 11 -1.00 -5.14 -3.09
C GLU A 11 -2.38 -5.39 -2.47
N PRO A 12 -3.36 -5.95 -3.22
CA PRO A 12 -4.68 -6.28 -2.69
C PRO A 12 -4.62 -7.19 -1.46
N ALA A 13 -5.44 -6.89 -0.46
CA ALA A 13 -5.51 -7.56 0.83
C ALA A 13 -4.18 -7.65 1.62
N ALA A 14 -3.13 -6.91 1.23
CA ALA A 14 -1.87 -6.88 1.95
C ALA A 14 -2.09 -6.34 3.37
N ARG A 15 -1.29 -6.80 4.34
CA ARG A 15 -1.35 -6.29 5.72
C ARG A 15 -0.13 -5.42 6.00
N ALA A 16 -0.36 -4.20 6.49
CA ALA A 16 0.69 -3.31 6.97
C ALA A 16 0.28 -2.61 8.27
N GLY A 17 1.23 -2.45 9.18
CA GLY A 17 1.02 -1.81 10.47
C GLY A 17 2.23 -2.00 11.38
N PHE A 18 2.39 -1.12 12.36
CA PHE A 18 3.54 -1.15 13.27
C PHE A 18 3.49 -2.34 14.25
N ALA A 19 2.32 -2.58 14.85
CA ALA A 19 2.09 -3.69 15.77
C ALA A 19 1.09 -4.70 15.16
N GLY A 20 1.26 -5.98 15.45
CA GLY A 20 0.32 -7.01 15.01
C GLY A 20 -1.07 -6.87 15.65
N PRO A 21 -2.16 -7.29 14.98
CA PRO A 21 -3.53 -7.08 15.46
C PRO A 21 -3.78 -7.70 16.84
N ASN A 22 -3.24 -8.89 17.11
CA ASN A 22 -3.39 -9.58 18.40
C ASN A 22 -2.82 -8.76 19.58
N ILE A 23 -1.66 -8.12 19.37
CA ILE A 23 -1.04 -7.27 20.40
C ILE A 23 -1.89 -6.03 20.66
N ILE A 24 -2.45 -5.43 19.60
CA ILE A 24 -3.32 -4.26 19.73
C ILE A 24 -4.60 -4.63 20.46
N GLU A 25 -5.28 -5.72 20.07
CA GLU A 25 -6.50 -6.19 20.72
C GLU A 25 -6.30 -6.48 22.21
N GLN A 26 -5.19 -7.13 22.57
CA GLN A 26 -4.84 -7.39 23.97
C GLN A 26 -4.62 -6.09 24.77
N THR A 27 -4.06 -5.07 24.12
CA THR A 27 -3.74 -3.78 24.76
C THR A 27 -5.01 -2.95 24.99
N ILE A 28 -5.89 -2.84 23.99
CA ILE A 28 -7.10 -2.01 24.06
C ILE A 28 -8.34 -2.76 24.61
N ARG A 29 -8.25 -4.10 24.72
CA ARG A 29 -9.32 -5.01 25.16
C ARG A 29 -10.62 -4.88 24.36
N GLN A 30 -10.49 -4.60 23.06
CA GLN A 30 -11.61 -4.47 22.11
C GLN A 30 -11.27 -5.20 20.81
N LYS A 31 -12.31 -5.64 20.08
CA LYS A 31 -12.14 -6.24 18.75
C LYS A 31 -11.79 -5.18 17.73
N LEU A 32 -10.88 -5.50 16.81
CA LEU A 32 -10.52 -4.59 15.73
C LEU A 32 -11.60 -4.56 14.64
N PRO A 33 -11.77 -3.42 13.93
CA PRO A 33 -12.66 -3.33 12.78
C PRO A 33 -12.34 -4.39 11.72
N LYS A 34 -13.36 -4.79 10.95
CA LYS A 34 -13.16 -5.71 9.82
C LYS A 34 -12.18 -5.08 8.82
N GLY A 35 -11.20 -5.86 8.38
CA GLY A 35 -10.20 -5.39 7.43
C GLY A 35 -9.14 -4.46 8.02
N PHE A 36 -9.08 -4.30 9.35
CA PHE A 36 -8.03 -3.52 10.01
C PHE A 36 -6.63 -3.92 9.50
N GLN A 37 -5.79 -2.93 9.23
CA GLN A 37 -4.45 -3.06 8.63
C GLN A 37 -4.39 -3.64 7.21
N ARG A 38 -5.53 -3.93 6.57
CA ARG A 38 -5.54 -4.33 5.16
C ARG A 38 -5.29 -3.14 4.26
N SER A 39 -4.71 -3.35 3.08
CA SER A 39 -4.49 -2.35 2.05
C SER A 39 -5.72 -1.48 1.80
N GLU A 40 -6.91 -2.07 1.73
CA GLU A 40 -8.16 -1.33 1.50
C GLU A 40 -8.48 -0.39 2.67
N PHE A 41 -8.28 -0.85 3.90
CA PHE A 41 -8.44 -0.02 5.09
C PHE A 41 -7.38 1.08 5.16
N LEU A 42 -6.12 0.76 4.82
CA LEU A 42 -5.03 1.72 4.81
C LEU A 42 -5.25 2.81 3.75
N LEU A 43 -5.76 2.44 2.57
CA LEU A 43 -6.12 3.39 1.52
C LEU A 43 -7.26 4.30 1.98
N GLU A 44 -8.32 3.74 2.57
CA GLU A 44 -9.45 4.52 3.10
C GLU A 44 -9.02 5.52 4.18
N LYS A 45 -8.00 5.20 4.99
CA LYS A 45 -7.44 6.10 6.01
C LYS A 45 -6.34 7.03 5.50
N GLY A 46 -5.99 6.97 4.21
CA GLY A 46 -4.96 7.84 3.61
C GLY A 46 -3.53 7.47 4.03
N HIS A 47 -3.28 6.24 4.47
CA HIS A 47 -1.94 5.77 4.82
C HIS A 47 -1.14 5.26 3.61
N ILE A 48 -1.82 4.90 2.52
CA ILE A 48 -1.23 4.52 1.24
C ILE A 48 -1.97 5.24 0.12
N ASP A 49 -1.33 5.38 -1.03
CA ASP A 49 -1.84 6.17 -2.15
C ASP A 49 -2.62 5.32 -3.17
N MET A 50 -2.25 4.05 -3.31
CA MET A 50 -2.84 3.16 -4.31
C MET A 50 -2.64 1.68 -3.99
N ILE A 51 -3.57 0.88 -4.52
CA ILE A 51 -3.51 -0.58 -4.49
C ILE A 51 -3.30 -1.09 -5.92
N ILE A 52 -2.23 -1.85 -6.14
CA ILE A 52 -1.87 -2.37 -7.45
C ILE A 52 -1.74 -3.89 -7.40
N SER A 53 -2.43 -4.57 -8.31
CA SER A 53 -2.30 -6.02 -8.49
C SER A 53 -0.87 -6.39 -8.89
N ARG A 54 -0.36 -7.51 -8.36
CA ARG A 54 0.98 -8.03 -8.71
C ARG A 54 1.25 -8.10 -10.21
N ARG A 55 0.22 -8.45 -10.99
CA ARG A 55 0.33 -8.61 -12.45
C ARG A 55 0.58 -7.28 -13.18
N GLU A 56 0.06 -6.18 -12.65
CA GLU A 56 0.20 -4.84 -13.23
C GLU A 56 1.38 -4.06 -12.64
N LEU A 57 2.00 -4.59 -11.57
CA LEU A 57 2.95 -3.84 -10.76
C LEU A 57 4.16 -3.33 -11.56
N ARG A 58 4.70 -4.15 -12.45
CA ARG A 58 5.86 -3.78 -13.30
C ARG A 58 5.52 -2.58 -14.18
N GLU A 59 4.44 -2.68 -14.94
CA GLU A 59 4.01 -1.66 -15.90
C GLU A 59 3.67 -0.35 -15.19
N ARG A 60 2.91 -0.44 -14.09
CA ARG A 60 2.52 0.72 -13.28
C ARG A 60 3.73 1.43 -12.65
N ILE A 61 4.66 0.69 -12.05
CA ILE A 61 5.85 1.29 -11.45
C ILE A 61 6.71 1.96 -12.53
N ALA A 62 6.92 1.32 -13.68
CA ALA A 62 7.68 1.90 -14.78
C ALA A 62 7.04 3.21 -15.29
N SER A 63 5.72 3.21 -15.42
CA SER A 63 4.89 4.37 -15.80
C SER A 63 4.92 5.51 -14.77
N LEU A 64 4.98 5.22 -13.47
CA LEU A 64 5.10 6.25 -12.43
C LEU A 64 6.51 6.88 -12.42
N LEU A 65 7.53 6.04 -12.52
CA LEU A 65 8.92 6.49 -12.55
C LEU A 65 9.23 7.33 -13.80
N SER A 66 8.67 7.01 -14.98
CA SER A 66 8.84 7.84 -16.17
C SER A 66 8.34 9.27 -15.94
N LYS A 67 7.16 9.41 -15.33
CA LYS A 67 6.54 10.71 -15.01
C LYS A 67 7.37 11.51 -14.00
N PHE A 68 7.83 10.86 -12.92
CA PHE A 68 8.65 11.52 -11.88
C PHE A 68 10.05 11.91 -12.36
N THR A 69 10.57 11.24 -13.39
CA THR A 69 11.91 11.50 -13.92
C THR A 69 11.90 12.25 -15.26
N HIS A 70 10.74 12.73 -15.69
CA HIS A 70 10.54 13.41 -16.99
C HIS A 70 11.06 12.61 -18.19
N ARG A 71 10.88 11.29 -18.16
CA ARG A 71 11.23 10.37 -19.25
C ARG A 71 9.99 10.04 -20.09
N PRO A 72 10.14 9.65 -21.36
CA PRO A 72 9.03 9.15 -22.16
C PRO A 72 8.39 7.92 -21.51
N GLU A 73 7.12 7.70 -21.81
CA GLU A 73 6.39 6.53 -21.30
C GLU A 73 7.05 5.23 -21.81
N PRO A 74 7.21 4.20 -20.96
CA PRO A 74 7.72 2.92 -21.42
C PRO A 74 6.79 2.36 -22.49
N VAL A 75 7.36 1.98 -23.64
CA VAL A 75 6.64 1.21 -24.65
C VAL A 75 6.59 -0.24 -24.15
N ASP A 76 5.45 -0.90 -24.28
CA ASP A 76 5.23 -2.28 -23.83
C ASP A 76 6.43 -3.17 -24.22
N VAL A 77 7.05 -3.82 -23.21
CA VAL A 77 8.21 -4.73 -23.37
C VAL A 77 7.77 -6.17 -23.19
#